data_AF-A0A5C6SFX3-F1
#
_entry.id   AF-A0A5C6SFX3-F1
#
_cell.length_a   1.000
_cell.length_b   1.000
_cell.length_c   1.000
_cell.angle_alpha   90.00
_cell.angle_beta   90.00
_cell.angle_gamma   90.00
#
_symmetry.space_group_name_H-M   'P 1'
#
loop_
_entity.id
_entity.type
_entity.pdbx_description
1 polymer ?
#
loop_
_entity_poly.entity_id
_entity_poly.type
_entity_poly.pdbx_seq_one_letter_code
_entity_poly.pdbx_strand_id
1 'polypeptide(L)'
;MPEAPNSIINRETGAEKRLGHKSATINPHLQKLIDQTLLNGYVVIPNAFTNAEVEEANTELRRLASSPHAGPAVSGGRNKVFDKFVLHPDVLGLNEYFLDQGFLLNAFHSINIQPGEAPQTIHHDDGFITIPRPHRPFGTAIMVALDSYTKTNGATVVVPKSHTWDSSHVPTPGEAEPVIMERGSLVYFLGTLWHGGGKNVSEKERRALTVQYCQPWVRPLENQILAVDWEKLDELPPRLVDMLGYQMQEPGYGLEFDLLSIM
;
A
#
# COMPACT_ATOMS: atom_id res chain seq x y z
N MET A 1 -24.43 -47.04 27.14
CA MET A 1 -24.26 -45.57 27.22
C MET A 1 -24.01 -45.08 25.81
N PRO A 2 -24.84 -44.20 25.23
CA PRO A 2 -24.62 -43.74 23.86
C PRO A 2 -23.47 -42.72 23.84
N GLU A 3 -22.60 -42.86 22.84
CA GLU A 3 -21.44 -42.01 22.58
C GLU A 3 -21.87 -40.55 22.36
N ALA A 4 -21.10 -39.62 22.93
CA ALA A 4 -21.32 -38.19 22.76
C ALA A 4 -21.07 -37.77 21.29
N PRO A 5 -21.99 -37.05 20.64
CA PRO A 5 -21.78 -36.58 19.28
C PRO A 5 -20.89 -35.33 19.27
N ASN A 6 -19.97 -35.29 18.31
CA ASN A 6 -19.23 -34.12 17.83
C ASN A 6 -18.18 -33.50 18.77
N SER A 7 -17.05 -34.19 18.95
CA SER A 7 -15.77 -33.56 19.34
C SER A 7 -14.95 -33.06 18.15
N ILE A 8 -15.52 -33.01 16.94
CA ILE A 8 -14.90 -32.40 15.77
C ILE A 8 -15.47 -30.98 15.62
N ILE A 9 -15.20 -30.13 16.60
CA ILE A 9 -15.10 -28.70 16.31
C ILE A 9 -13.71 -28.55 15.70
N ASN A 10 -13.69 -28.22 14.41
CA ASN A 10 -12.51 -28.10 13.57
C ASN A 10 -11.39 -27.28 14.24
N ARG A 11 -10.17 -27.50 13.75
CA ARG A 11 -8.94 -26.71 14.00
C ARG A 11 -9.06 -25.23 13.54
N GLU A 12 -10.19 -24.58 13.78
CA GLU A 12 -10.46 -23.19 13.47
C GLU A 12 -9.91 -22.22 14.53
N THR A 13 -9.21 -22.72 15.56
CA THR A 13 -8.35 -21.89 16.44
C THR A 13 -7.03 -21.48 15.74
N GLY A 14 -7.03 -21.42 14.41
CA GLY A 14 -5.83 -21.35 13.57
C GLY A 14 -5.47 -19.97 13.06
N ALA A 15 -6.38 -18.98 13.08
CA ALA A 15 -6.05 -17.63 12.61
C ALA A 15 -4.91 -17.04 13.46
N GLU A 16 -5.05 -17.04 14.79
CA GLU A 16 -4.02 -16.57 15.71
C GLU A 16 -2.71 -17.36 15.64
N LYS A 17 -2.79 -18.66 15.32
CA LYS A 17 -1.61 -19.53 15.19
C LYS A 17 -0.91 -19.39 13.83
N ARG A 18 -1.63 -19.06 12.75
CA ARG A 18 -1.10 -18.70 11.41
C ARG A 18 -0.52 -17.28 11.39
N LEU A 19 -1.11 -16.39 12.21
CA LEU A 19 -0.51 -15.10 12.58
C LEU A 19 0.78 -15.27 13.39
N GLY A 20 1.09 -16.48 13.87
CA GLY A 20 2.40 -16.89 14.37
C GLY A 20 3.43 -16.87 13.25
N HIS A 21 3.77 -15.65 12.85
CA HIS A 21 4.81 -15.23 11.91
C HIS A 21 5.90 -16.28 11.67
N LYS A 22 5.95 -16.85 10.46
CA LYS A 22 7.24 -17.12 9.82
C LYS A 22 7.75 -15.79 9.25
N SER A 23 7.98 -14.81 10.12
CA SER A 23 8.43 -13.47 9.71
C SER A 23 9.84 -13.57 9.15
N ALA A 24 10.13 -12.74 8.15
CA ALA A 24 11.50 -12.39 7.83
C ALA A 24 12.28 -12.06 9.11
N THR A 25 13.59 -12.25 9.09
CA THR A 25 14.44 -11.91 10.23
C THR A 25 14.27 -10.43 10.57
N ILE A 26 13.46 -10.13 11.61
CA ILE A 26 13.23 -8.75 12.05
C ILE A 26 14.54 -8.24 12.62
N ASN A 27 15.20 -7.37 11.86
CA ASN A 27 16.40 -6.70 12.30
C ASN A 27 16.03 -5.45 13.15
N PRO A 28 16.97 -4.88 13.92
CA PRO A 28 16.70 -3.73 14.78
C PRO A 28 16.17 -2.48 14.05
N HIS A 29 16.55 -2.28 12.78
CA HIS A 29 16.07 -1.17 11.96
C HIS A 29 14.58 -1.35 11.63
N LEU A 30 14.20 -2.52 11.12
CA LEU A 30 12.81 -2.83 10.81
C LEU A 30 11.94 -2.80 12.06
N GLN A 31 12.42 -3.31 13.20
CA GLN A 31 11.68 -3.25 14.47
C GLN A 31 11.35 -1.80 14.85
N LYS A 32 12.28 -0.85 14.67
CA LYS A 32 12.03 0.56 14.95
C LYS A 32 10.92 1.14 14.06
N LEU A 33 10.90 0.77 12.78
CA LEU A 33 9.85 1.21 11.85
C LEU A 33 8.48 0.62 12.24
N ILE A 34 8.45 -0.65 12.64
CA ILE A 34 7.26 -1.33 13.17
C ILE A 34 6.74 -0.59 14.41
N ASP A 35 7.61 -0.32 15.39
CA ASP A 35 7.24 0.33 16.65
C ASP A 35 6.68 1.74 16.41
N GLN A 36 7.29 2.51 15.50
CA GLN A 36 6.81 3.83 15.12
C GLN A 36 5.43 3.77 14.43
N THR A 37 5.23 2.77 13.57
CA THR A 37 3.95 2.55 12.90
C THR A 37 2.87 2.08 13.87
N LEU A 38 3.18 1.19 14.82
CA LEU A 38 2.24 0.78 15.87
C LEU A 38 1.84 1.96 16.75
N LEU A 39 2.79 2.85 17.07
CA LEU A 39 2.54 4.02 17.90
C LEU A 39 1.67 5.07 17.20
N ASN A 40 1.98 5.39 15.94
CA ASN A 40 1.38 6.55 15.26
C ASN A 40 0.38 6.19 14.14
N GLY A 41 0.39 4.94 13.68
CA GLY A 41 -0.31 4.45 12.49
C GLY A 41 0.43 4.72 11.18
N TYR A 42 1.59 5.39 11.25
CA TYR A 42 2.48 5.68 10.13
C TYR A 42 3.94 5.80 10.56
N VAL A 43 4.85 5.77 9.58
CA VAL A 43 6.28 6.06 9.75
C VAL A 43 6.84 6.75 8.51
N VAL A 44 7.74 7.72 8.71
CA VAL A 44 8.50 8.37 7.63
C VAL A 44 9.85 7.68 7.48
N ILE A 45 10.19 7.27 6.26
CA ILE A 45 11.49 6.72 5.89
C ILE A 45 12.23 7.78 5.07
N PRO A 46 13.17 8.52 5.69
CA PRO A 46 13.90 9.59 5.01
C PRO A 46 14.91 9.01 4.02
N ASN A 47 15.11 9.70 2.89
CA ASN A 47 16.11 9.31 1.87
C ASN A 47 15.94 7.87 1.36
N ALA A 48 14.70 7.40 1.26
CA ALA A 48 14.36 6.06 0.77
C ALA A 48 14.82 5.83 -0.69
N PHE A 49 14.84 6.90 -1.48
CA PHE A 49 15.28 6.90 -2.88
C PHE A 49 16.26 8.04 -3.14
N THR A 50 17.20 7.79 -4.04
CA THR A 50 18.18 8.79 -4.46
C THR A 50 17.55 9.86 -5.34
N ASN A 51 18.15 11.05 -5.38
CA ASN A 51 17.71 12.12 -6.28
C ASN A 51 17.70 11.71 -7.77
N ALA A 52 18.59 10.80 -8.16
CA ALA A 52 18.65 10.27 -9.52
C ALA A 52 17.42 9.39 -9.84
N GLU A 53 17.03 8.49 -8.95
CA GLU A 53 15.83 7.65 -9.11
C GLU A 53 14.55 8.49 -9.14
N VAL A 54 14.50 9.53 -8.30
CA VAL A 54 13.36 10.46 -8.30
C VAL A 54 13.31 11.28 -9.60
N GLU A 55 14.45 11.69 -10.16
CA GLU A 55 14.46 12.43 -11.43
C GLU A 55 14.14 11.53 -12.62
N GLU A 56 14.57 10.27 -12.60
CA GLU A 56 14.19 9.25 -13.59
C GLU A 56 12.67 9.08 -13.61
N ALA A 57 12.04 8.90 -12.44
CA ALA A 57 10.59 8.79 -12.31
C ALA A 57 9.87 10.04 -12.81
N ASN A 58 10.35 11.24 -12.46
CA ASN A 58 9.77 12.49 -12.93
C ASN A 58 9.88 12.67 -14.45
N THR A 59 11.03 12.31 -15.03
CA THR A 59 11.25 12.34 -16.47
C THR A 59 10.27 11.41 -17.17
N GLU A 60 10.09 10.22 -16.63
CA GLU A 60 9.20 9.23 -17.20
C GLU A 60 7.72 9.64 -17.08
N LEU A 61 7.31 10.23 -15.95
CA LEU A 61 5.97 10.80 -15.80
C LEU A 61 5.70 11.91 -16.82
N ARG A 62 6.67 12.82 -17.05
CA ARG A 62 6.55 13.86 -18.09
C ARG A 62 6.40 13.24 -19.48
N ARG A 63 7.20 12.20 -19.79
CA ARG A 63 7.13 11.47 -21.06
C ARG A 63 5.75 10.85 -21.24
N LEU A 64 5.24 10.13 -20.23
CA LEU A 64 3.92 9.49 -20.25
C LEU A 64 2.80 10.52 -20.41
N ALA A 65 2.82 11.63 -19.68
CA ALA A 65 1.81 12.68 -19.78
C ALA A 65 1.73 13.32 -21.18
N SER A 66 2.81 13.28 -21.96
CA SER A 66 2.89 13.81 -23.32
C SER A 66 2.63 12.77 -24.42
N SER A 67 2.52 11.49 -24.08
CA SER A 67 2.44 10.39 -25.06
C SER A 67 0.99 10.12 -25.48
N PRO A 68 0.68 10.06 -26.78
CA PRO A 68 -0.65 9.64 -27.26
C PRO A 68 -0.91 8.14 -27.03
N HIS A 69 0.13 7.37 -26.67
CA HIS A 69 0.05 5.93 -26.35
C HIS A 69 0.16 5.69 -24.82
N ALA A 70 0.07 6.74 -24.00
CA ALA A 70 -0.11 6.53 -22.57
C ALA A 70 -1.53 6.01 -22.31
N GLY A 71 -1.65 4.93 -21.55
CA GLY A 71 -2.90 4.23 -21.31
C GLY A 71 -2.70 3.12 -20.29
N PRO A 72 -3.75 2.34 -19.99
CA PRO A 72 -3.66 1.21 -19.06
C PRO A 72 -2.51 0.28 -19.42
N ALA A 73 -1.81 -0.27 -18.42
CA ALA A 73 -0.67 -1.17 -18.61
C ALA A 73 -0.98 -2.33 -19.59
N VAL A 74 -2.23 -2.79 -19.61
CA VAL A 74 -2.82 -3.77 -20.56
C VAL A 74 -2.52 -3.46 -22.03
N SER A 75 -2.41 -2.18 -22.41
CA SER A 75 -2.27 -1.74 -23.81
C SER A 75 -0.87 -1.23 -24.17
N GLY A 76 -0.09 -0.77 -23.19
CA GLY A 76 1.22 -0.14 -23.40
C GLY A 76 2.42 -0.94 -22.85
N GLY A 77 2.18 -2.04 -22.15
CA GLY A 77 3.20 -2.75 -21.37
C GLY A 77 3.53 -2.06 -20.06
N ARG A 78 4.13 -2.81 -19.12
CA ARG A 78 4.50 -2.29 -17.79
C ARG A 78 5.79 -1.47 -17.86
N ASN A 79 5.81 -0.37 -17.10
CA ASN A 79 6.95 0.52 -17.01
C ASN A 79 7.88 0.17 -15.84
N LYS A 80 9.06 -0.38 -16.16
CA LYS A 80 10.05 -0.87 -15.18
C LYS A 80 10.70 0.24 -14.34
N VAL A 81 10.62 1.51 -14.76
CA VAL A 81 11.15 2.66 -13.98
C VAL A 81 10.55 2.70 -12.57
N PHE A 82 9.29 2.28 -12.45
CA PHE A 82 8.54 2.42 -11.22
C PHE A 82 8.62 1.21 -10.27
N ASP A 83 9.17 0.07 -10.71
CA ASP A 83 9.18 -1.18 -9.93
C ASP A 83 9.93 -1.00 -8.59
N LYS A 84 10.98 -0.18 -8.56
CA LYS A 84 11.78 0.11 -7.36
C LYS A 84 10.96 0.73 -6.23
N PHE A 85 9.93 1.53 -6.54
CA PHE A 85 9.07 2.15 -5.53
C PHE A 85 8.13 1.14 -4.89
N VAL A 86 7.71 0.13 -5.66
CA VAL A 86 6.88 -0.98 -5.18
C VAL A 86 7.69 -2.00 -4.36
N LEU A 87 8.98 -2.13 -4.67
CA LEU A 87 9.85 -3.16 -4.09
C LEU A 87 10.77 -2.63 -2.97
N HIS A 88 10.47 -1.47 -2.38
CA HIS A 88 11.32 -0.90 -1.34
C HIS A 88 11.45 -1.88 -0.14
N PRO A 89 12.66 -2.29 0.27
CA PRO A 89 12.85 -3.35 1.27
C PRO A 89 12.16 -3.11 2.61
N ASP A 90 12.23 -1.89 3.14
CA ASP A 90 11.58 -1.56 4.41
C ASP A 90 10.05 -1.62 4.29
N VAL A 91 9.49 -1.28 3.12
CA VAL A 91 8.04 -1.31 2.88
C VAL A 91 7.56 -2.76 2.80
N LEU A 92 8.30 -3.61 2.10
CA LEU A 92 8.04 -5.05 2.05
C LEU A 92 8.12 -5.67 3.44
N GLY A 93 9.15 -5.33 4.23
CA GLY A 93 9.29 -5.81 5.61
C GLY A 93 8.17 -5.33 6.54
N LEU A 94 7.70 -4.09 6.39
CA LEU A 94 6.53 -3.59 7.13
C LEU A 94 5.26 -4.32 6.73
N ASN A 95 5.06 -4.58 5.43
CA ASN A 95 3.90 -5.34 4.95
C ASN A 95 3.92 -6.80 5.40
N GLU A 96 5.08 -7.45 5.50
CA GLU A 96 5.20 -8.79 6.08
C GLU A 96 4.85 -8.84 7.59
N TYR A 97 4.86 -7.69 8.26
CA TYR A 97 4.41 -7.57 9.64
C TYR A 97 2.92 -7.23 9.75
N PHE A 98 2.44 -6.24 8.99
CA PHE A 98 1.07 -5.70 9.12
C PHE A 98 0.03 -6.43 8.26
N LEU A 99 0.45 -7.12 7.20
CA LEU A 99 -0.40 -7.88 6.31
C LEU A 99 -0.06 -9.38 6.38
N ASP A 100 -1.01 -10.22 6.00
CA ASP A 100 -0.80 -11.65 5.92
C ASP A 100 0.17 -11.99 4.78
N GLN A 101 0.80 -13.17 4.88
CA GLN A 101 1.67 -13.69 3.84
C GLN A 101 0.94 -13.74 2.50
N GLY A 102 1.60 -13.25 1.44
CA GLY A 102 1.02 -13.19 0.10
C GLY A 102 0.22 -11.91 -0.17
N PHE A 103 0.38 -10.86 0.64
CA PHE A 103 -0.20 -9.54 0.35
C PHE A 103 0.04 -9.10 -1.11
N LEU A 104 -0.93 -8.37 -1.64
CA LEU A 104 -0.98 -8.01 -3.05
C LEU A 104 -0.73 -6.53 -3.27
N LEU A 105 -0.29 -6.17 -4.48
CA LEU A 105 -0.32 -4.80 -4.97
C LEU A 105 -1.79 -4.42 -5.23
N ASN A 106 -2.27 -3.40 -4.54
CA ASN A 106 -3.66 -2.98 -4.58
C ASN A 106 -3.91 -1.93 -5.67
N ALA A 107 -3.07 -0.89 -5.70
CA ALA A 107 -3.13 0.20 -6.66
C ALA A 107 -1.78 0.93 -6.74
N PHE A 108 -1.47 1.53 -7.89
CA PHE A 108 -0.28 2.37 -8.05
C PHE A 108 -0.56 3.59 -8.94
N HIS A 109 -0.56 4.78 -8.35
CA HIS A 109 -0.79 6.03 -9.07
C HIS A 109 0.32 7.06 -8.87
N SER A 110 0.44 7.97 -9.84
CA SER A 110 1.07 9.26 -9.60
C SER A 110 0.02 10.27 -9.14
N ILE A 111 0.41 11.17 -8.26
CA ILE A 111 -0.42 12.26 -7.74
C ILE A 111 0.29 13.56 -8.06
N ASN A 112 -0.45 14.53 -8.59
CA ASN A 112 0.09 15.84 -8.93
C ASN A 112 -0.86 16.95 -8.44
N ILE A 113 -0.60 17.47 -7.24
CA ILE A 113 -1.47 18.47 -6.62
C ILE A 113 -1.07 19.86 -7.13
N GLN A 114 -2.01 20.54 -7.76
CA GLN A 114 -1.82 21.80 -8.46
C GLN A 114 -1.79 23.01 -7.51
N PRO A 115 -1.17 24.13 -7.92
CA PRO A 115 -1.29 25.41 -7.20
C PRO A 115 -2.75 25.78 -6.96
N GLY A 116 -3.11 26.08 -5.70
CA GLY A 116 -4.47 26.44 -5.30
C GLY A 116 -5.44 25.27 -5.09
N GLU A 117 -5.01 24.02 -5.32
CA GLU A 117 -5.87 22.84 -5.15
C GLU A 117 -6.36 22.70 -3.70
N ALA A 118 -7.65 22.42 -3.56
CA ALA A 118 -8.32 22.25 -2.27
C ALA A 118 -7.80 21.01 -1.53
N PRO A 119 -7.83 21.00 -0.18
CA PRO A 119 -7.49 19.79 0.56
C PRO A 119 -8.51 18.69 0.24
N GLN A 120 -8.05 17.43 0.25
CA GLN A 120 -8.94 16.28 0.19
C GLN A 120 -9.80 16.20 1.46
N THR A 121 -10.95 15.54 1.35
CA THR A 121 -11.69 15.12 2.53
C THR A 121 -10.85 14.10 3.29
N ILE A 122 -10.68 14.30 4.59
CA ILE A 122 -9.97 13.36 5.45
C ILE A 122 -10.72 12.03 5.45
N HIS A 123 -10.00 10.94 5.18
CA HIS A 123 -10.52 9.59 5.07
C HIS A 123 -9.49 8.60 5.60
N HIS A 124 -9.87 7.34 5.72
CA HIS A 124 -8.94 6.23 5.86
C HIS A 124 -9.19 5.28 4.68
N ASP A 125 -8.16 4.59 4.19
CA ASP A 125 -8.27 3.76 2.99
C ASP A 125 -9.23 2.59 3.19
N ASP A 126 -9.38 2.08 4.41
CA ASP A 126 -10.35 1.04 4.73
C ASP A 126 -11.82 1.56 4.77
N GLY A 127 -12.06 2.84 4.43
CA GLY A 127 -13.35 3.52 4.59
C GLY A 127 -14.50 2.96 3.74
N PHE A 128 -14.19 2.18 2.70
CA PHE A 128 -15.19 1.48 1.89
C PHE A 128 -15.52 0.07 2.42
N ILE A 129 -14.86 -0.39 3.49
CA ILE A 129 -15.02 -1.72 4.06
C ILE A 129 -16.04 -1.66 5.20
N THR A 130 -17.01 -2.58 5.18
CA THR A 130 -18.14 -2.59 6.12
C THR A 130 -17.86 -3.27 7.46
N ILE A 131 -16.60 -3.62 7.73
CA ILE A 131 -16.17 -4.24 8.99
C ILE A 131 -15.97 -3.14 10.04
N PRO A 132 -16.63 -3.20 11.21
CA PRO A 132 -16.53 -2.16 12.23
C PRO A 132 -15.12 -1.97 12.77
N ARG A 133 -14.73 -0.72 13.02
CA ARG A 133 -13.48 -0.36 13.69
C ARG A 133 -13.63 -0.44 15.22
N PRO A 134 -12.56 -0.77 15.97
CA PRO A 134 -11.20 -1.02 15.49
C PRO A 134 -11.04 -2.43 14.91
N HIS A 135 -10.25 -2.54 13.84
CA HIS A 135 -9.85 -3.79 13.22
C HIS A 135 -8.40 -3.69 12.73
N ARG A 136 -7.79 -4.83 12.39
CA ARG A 136 -6.50 -4.85 11.69
C ARG A 136 -6.63 -4.22 10.29
N PRO A 137 -5.58 -3.59 9.75
CA PRO A 137 -5.65 -2.98 8.42
C PRO A 137 -5.96 -4.00 7.32
N PHE A 138 -6.87 -3.66 6.41
CA PHE A 138 -7.13 -4.42 5.19
C PHE A 138 -6.13 -4.08 4.07
N GLY A 139 -5.48 -2.94 4.19
CA GLY A 139 -4.38 -2.54 3.33
C GLY A 139 -3.43 -1.56 3.99
N THR A 140 -2.37 -1.24 3.28
CA THR A 140 -1.34 -0.28 3.67
C THR A 140 -1.00 0.56 2.45
N ALA A 141 -0.41 1.73 2.66
CA ALA A 141 0.00 2.57 1.56
C ALA A 141 1.31 3.29 1.86
N ILE A 142 2.01 3.66 0.79
CA ILE A 142 3.11 4.60 0.85
C ILE A 142 2.82 5.82 -0.01
N MET A 143 3.27 6.98 0.44
CA MET A 143 3.39 8.18 -0.38
C MET A 143 4.88 8.51 -0.54
N VAL A 144 5.38 8.50 -1.76
CA VAL A 144 6.77 8.84 -2.10
C VAL A 144 6.84 10.30 -2.54
N ALA A 145 7.74 11.06 -1.91
CA ALA A 145 8.00 12.46 -2.25
C ALA A 145 8.83 12.56 -3.55
N LEU A 146 8.17 12.78 -4.70
CA LEU A 146 8.88 13.15 -5.93
C LEU A 146 9.33 14.61 -5.94
N ASP A 147 8.65 15.45 -5.17
CA ASP A 147 9.07 16.78 -4.73
C ASP A 147 9.00 16.81 -3.19
N SER A 148 9.80 17.65 -2.51
CA SER A 148 9.74 17.77 -1.05
C SER A 148 8.34 18.16 -0.58
N TYR A 149 7.87 17.52 0.48
CA TYR A 149 6.58 17.81 1.12
C TYR A 149 6.78 18.94 2.13
N THR A 150 6.04 20.03 1.95
CA THR A 150 6.11 21.22 2.81
C THR A 150 4.73 21.54 3.38
N LYS A 151 4.69 22.42 4.39
CA LYS A 151 3.43 22.86 5.02
C LYS A 151 2.50 23.59 4.04
N THR A 152 3.01 24.03 2.89
CA THR A 152 2.29 24.92 1.96
C THR A 152 2.00 24.29 0.61
N ASN A 153 2.66 23.20 0.22
CA ASN A 153 2.48 22.57 -1.10
C ASN A 153 1.54 21.36 -1.08
N GLY A 154 0.66 21.32 -0.08
CA GLY A 154 -0.36 20.27 0.06
C GLY A 154 0.18 18.91 0.45
N ALA A 155 1.32 18.84 1.17
CA ALA A 155 1.80 17.59 1.76
C ALA A 155 0.65 16.75 2.35
N THR A 156 0.74 15.43 2.23
CA THR A 156 -0.22 14.52 2.88
C THR A 156 -0.32 14.88 4.35
N VAL A 157 -1.55 15.06 4.82
CA VAL A 157 -1.85 15.25 6.24
C VAL A 157 -2.30 13.93 6.84
N VAL A 158 -1.95 13.70 8.09
CA VAL A 158 -2.32 12.50 8.86
C VAL A 158 -2.91 12.93 10.19
N VAL A 159 -3.73 12.07 10.78
CA VAL A 159 -4.21 12.23 12.15
C VAL A 159 -3.50 11.16 12.99
N PRO A 160 -2.40 11.47 13.68
CA PRO A 160 -1.61 10.48 14.39
C PRO A 160 -2.45 9.68 15.39
N LYS A 161 -2.13 8.38 15.52
CA LYS A 161 -2.79 7.42 16.43
C LYS A 161 -4.23 7.06 16.05
N SER A 162 -4.78 7.68 15.02
CA SER A 162 -6.16 7.46 14.61
C SER A 162 -6.42 6.07 14.04
N HIS A 163 -5.38 5.31 13.69
CA HIS A 163 -5.45 3.92 13.21
C HIS A 163 -6.13 2.95 14.19
N THR A 164 -6.18 3.30 15.47
CA THR A 164 -6.80 2.49 16.55
C THR A 164 -8.18 2.98 16.97
N TRP A 165 -8.66 4.09 16.41
CA TRP A 165 -9.98 4.63 16.76
C TRP A 165 -11.11 3.71 16.33
N ASP A 166 -12.21 3.73 17.07
CA ASP A 166 -13.47 3.14 16.62
C ASP A 166 -14.17 4.05 15.59
N SER A 167 -15.38 3.66 15.17
CA SER A 167 -16.18 4.41 14.19
C SER A 167 -16.96 5.61 14.78
N SER A 168 -16.89 5.85 16.09
CA SER A 168 -17.60 6.96 16.74
C SER A 168 -16.89 8.31 16.60
N HIS A 169 -15.60 8.29 16.26
CA HIS A 169 -14.77 9.49 16.11
C HIS A 169 -14.46 9.77 14.64
N VAL A 170 -14.83 10.97 14.18
CA VAL A 170 -14.43 11.52 12.88
C VAL A 170 -13.48 12.69 13.15
N PRO A 171 -12.29 12.74 12.52
CA PRO A 171 -11.33 13.80 12.78
C PRO A 171 -11.88 15.19 12.46
N THR A 172 -11.53 16.15 13.31
CA THR A 172 -11.67 17.58 13.05
C THR A 172 -10.45 18.10 12.27
N PRO A 173 -10.58 19.20 11.51
CA PRO A 173 -9.46 19.74 10.74
C PRO A 173 -8.20 20.08 11.56
N GLY A 174 -8.35 20.37 12.86
CA GLY A 174 -7.24 20.71 13.75
C GLY A 174 -6.44 19.51 14.28
N GLU A 175 -6.95 18.29 14.09
CA GLU A 175 -6.25 17.06 14.49
C GLU A 175 -5.32 16.52 13.40
N ALA A 176 -5.46 17.00 12.16
CA ALA A 176 -4.63 16.61 11.04
C ALA A 176 -3.35 17.46 10.97
N GLU A 177 -2.21 16.80 10.85
CA GLU A 177 -0.90 17.43 10.71
C GLU A 177 -0.20 17.02 9.42
N PRO A 178 0.51 17.94 8.73
CA PRO A 178 1.20 17.63 7.50
C PRO A 178 2.46 16.80 7.76
N VAL A 179 2.65 15.75 6.97
CA VAL A 179 3.88 14.97 6.95
C VAL A 179 4.93 15.71 6.11
N ILE A 180 5.89 16.33 6.78
CA ILE A 180 6.98 17.10 6.15
C ILE A 180 8.17 16.17 5.91
N MET A 181 8.60 16.05 4.66
CA MET A 181 9.71 15.19 4.28
C MET A 181 10.39 15.68 3.01
N GLU A 182 11.69 15.42 2.89
CA GLU A 182 12.46 15.81 1.71
C GLU A 182 12.18 14.89 0.52
N ARG A 183 12.43 15.40 -0.69
CA ARG A 183 12.43 14.63 -1.93
C ARG A 183 13.18 13.30 -1.77
N GLY A 184 12.60 12.22 -2.29
CA GLY A 184 13.14 10.87 -2.18
C GLY A 184 12.80 10.16 -0.85
N SER A 185 12.18 10.84 0.11
CA SER A 185 11.61 10.19 1.29
C SER A 185 10.25 9.57 0.97
N LEU A 186 9.80 8.66 1.83
CA LEU A 186 8.42 8.15 1.79
C LEU A 186 7.79 8.15 3.17
N VAL A 187 6.46 8.21 3.21
CA VAL A 187 5.67 7.89 4.40
C VAL A 187 4.89 6.61 4.15
N TYR A 188 4.99 5.67 5.08
CA TYR A 188 4.20 4.43 5.14
C TYR A 188 3.08 4.60 6.15
N PHE A 189 1.86 4.18 5.84
CA PHE A 189 0.75 4.21 6.79
C PHE A 189 -0.22 3.03 6.62
N LEU A 190 -0.92 2.72 7.69
CA LEU A 190 -1.95 1.69 7.73
C LEU A 190 -3.25 2.21 7.11
N GLY A 191 -4.00 1.35 6.42
CA GLY A 191 -5.28 1.72 5.79
C GLY A 191 -6.37 2.18 6.77
N THR A 192 -6.17 1.96 8.07
CA THR A 192 -7.05 2.47 9.13
C THR A 192 -6.69 3.88 9.62
N LEU A 193 -5.55 4.44 9.19
CA LEU A 193 -5.11 5.78 9.58
C LEU A 193 -5.90 6.85 8.80
N TRP A 194 -6.46 7.80 9.52
CA TRP A 194 -7.08 8.98 8.91
C TRP A 194 -6.02 9.90 8.32
N HIS A 195 -6.19 10.26 7.04
CA HIS A 195 -5.26 11.06 6.28
C HIS A 195 -5.95 11.73 5.08
N GLY A 196 -5.20 12.51 4.30
CA GLY A 196 -5.63 13.08 3.03
C GLY A 196 -4.59 14.01 2.40
N GLY A 197 -4.79 14.38 1.15
CA GLY A 197 -4.00 15.44 0.50
C GLY A 197 -4.25 16.81 1.14
N GLY A 198 -3.18 17.50 1.54
CA GLY A 198 -3.28 18.86 2.08
C GLY A 198 -3.59 19.90 1.01
N LYS A 199 -3.98 21.10 1.45
CA LYS A 199 -4.18 22.25 0.56
C LYS A 199 -2.85 22.73 -0.02
N ASN A 200 -2.78 22.92 -1.33
CA ASN A 200 -1.62 23.56 -1.96
C ASN A 200 -1.86 25.07 -2.08
N VAL A 201 -1.17 25.86 -1.27
CA VAL A 201 -1.15 27.33 -1.31
C VAL A 201 0.16 27.87 -1.87
N SER A 202 1.00 27.01 -2.43
CA SER A 202 2.24 27.39 -3.10
C SER A 202 2.01 27.73 -4.57
N GLU A 203 3.03 28.27 -5.23
CA GLU A 203 2.99 28.64 -6.66
C GLU A 203 3.35 27.47 -7.60
N LYS A 204 3.68 26.29 -7.06
CA LYS A 204 4.15 25.12 -7.83
C LYS A 204 3.28 23.91 -7.56
N GLU A 205 3.16 23.06 -8.58
CA GLU A 205 2.61 21.73 -8.39
C GLU A 205 3.53 20.88 -7.50
N ARG A 206 2.97 19.84 -6.87
CA ARG A 206 3.75 18.89 -6.06
C ARG A 206 3.40 17.47 -6.46
N ARG A 207 4.42 16.76 -6.93
CA ARG A 207 4.29 15.38 -7.41
C ARG A 207 4.62 14.37 -6.33
N ALA A 208 3.93 13.25 -6.41
CA ALA A 208 4.13 12.10 -5.56
C ALA A 208 3.78 10.82 -6.30
N LEU A 209 4.22 9.69 -5.73
CA LEU A 209 3.71 8.37 -6.07
C LEU A 209 2.95 7.82 -4.87
N THR A 210 1.82 7.17 -5.11
CA THR A 210 1.12 6.35 -4.12
C THR A 210 1.18 4.89 -4.52
N VAL A 211 1.66 4.03 -3.63
CA VAL A 211 1.62 2.57 -3.81
C VAL A 211 0.82 1.99 -2.67
N GLN A 212 -0.26 1.29 -3.00
CA GLN A 212 -1.14 0.65 -2.04
C GLN A 212 -0.97 -0.87 -2.11
N TYR A 213 -1.05 -1.52 -0.95
CA TYR A 213 -1.03 -2.96 -0.80
C TYR A 213 -2.26 -3.40 -0.02
N CYS A 214 -2.71 -4.63 -0.24
CA CYS A 214 -3.86 -5.19 0.47
C CYS A 214 -3.59 -6.61 0.97
N GLN A 215 -4.41 -7.04 1.93
CA GLN A 215 -4.43 -8.42 2.39
C GLN A 215 -4.65 -9.39 1.22
N PRO A 216 -4.07 -10.60 1.25
CA PRO A 216 -4.15 -11.58 0.15
C PRO A 216 -5.58 -12.00 -0.23
N TRP A 217 -6.51 -11.87 0.71
CA TRP A 217 -7.93 -12.22 0.56
C TRP A 217 -8.81 -11.02 0.20
N VAL A 218 -8.24 -9.82 0.04
CA VAL A 218 -8.93 -8.62 -0.45
C VAL A 218 -8.75 -8.53 -1.95
N ARG A 219 -9.86 -8.32 -2.69
CA ARG A 219 -9.80 -7.99 -4.12
C ARG A 219 -9.06 -6.66 -4.31
N PRO A 220 -7.97 -6.61 -5.08
CA PRO A 220 -7.28 -5.36 -5.42
C PRO A 220 -8.22 -4.32 -6.06
N LEU A 221 -7.98 -3.03 -5.80
CA LEU A 221 -8.70 -1.93 -6.45
C LEU A 221 -8.48 -1.95 -7.96
N GLU A 222 -7.23 -2.13 -8.37
CA GLU A 222 -6.85 -2.32 -9.76
C GLU A 222 -6.61 -3.80 -10.06
N ASN A 223 -7.10 -4.30 -11.20
CA ASN A 223 -6.96 -5.71 -11.54
C ASN A 223 -5.55 -6.01 -12.10
N GLN A 224 -4.57 -6.07 -11.20
CA GLN A 224 -3.13 -6.16 -11.51
C GLN A 224 -2.74 -7.40 -12.34
N ILE A 225 -3.49 -8.51 -12.22
CA ILE A 225 -3.26 -9.73 -13.00
C ILE A 225 -3.54 -9.55 -14.51
N LEU A 226 -4.29 -8.52 -14.90
CA LEU A 226 -4.54 -8.19 -16.30
C LEU A 226 -3.54 -7.16 -16.83
N ALA A 227 -2.71 -6.57 -15.96
CA ALA A 227 -1.81 -5.48 -16.32
C ALA A 227 -0.57 -5.95 -17.10
N VAL A 228 -0.27 -7.25 -17.10
CA VAL A 228 0.92 -7.84 -17.71
C VAL A 228 0.52 -9.09 -18.50
N ASP A 229 0.99 -9.17 -19.75
CA ASP A 229 0.84 -10.40 -20.52
C ASP A 229 1.61 -11.54 -19.83
N TRP A 230 0.95 -12.67 -19.65
CA TRP A 230 1.51 -13.94 -19.14
C TRP A 230 2.92 -14.29 -19.69
N GLU A 231 3.16 -14.12 -20.99
CA GLU A 231 4.46 -14.39 -21.64
C GLU A 231 5.60 -13.46 -21.18
N LYS A 232 5.27 -12.33 -20.54
CA LYS A 232 6.23 -11.31 -20.08
C LYS A 232 6.54 -11.39 -18.59
N LEU A 233 5.94 -12.35 -17.87
CA LEU A 233 6.12 -12.47 -16.41
C LEU A 233 7.57 -12.76 -16.02
N ASP A 234 8.30 -13.53 -16.83
CA ASP A 234 9.71 -13.87 -16.60
C ASP A 234 10.64 -12.65 -16.72
N GLU A 235 10.15 -11.53 -17.27
CA GLU A 235 10.92 -10.28 -17.34
C GLU A 235 10.76 -9.39 -16.09
N LEU A 236 9.87 -9.76 -15.18
CA LEU A 236 9.58 -9.01 -13.97
C LEU A 236 10.33 -9.59 -12.76
N PRO A 237 10.63 -8.76 -11.74
CA PRO A 237 11.12 -9.27 -10.48
C PRO A 237 10.14 -10.30 -9.90
N PRO A 238 10.58 -11.49 -9.46
CA PRO A 238 9.68 -12.55 -8.97
C PRO A 238 8.74 -12.07 -7.86
N ARG A 239 9.27 -11.30 -6.91
CA ARG A 239 8.47 -10.72 -5.82
C ARG A 239 7.35 -9.81 -6.31
N LEU A 240 7.55 -9.14 -7.44
CA LEU A 240 6.53 -8.30 -8.03
C LEU A 240 5.44 -9.13 -8.70
N VAL A 241 5.81 -10.22 -9.39
CA VAL A 241 4.86 -11.19 -9.97
C VAL A 241 3.98 -11.80 -8.88
N ASP A 242 4.57 -12.14 -7.73
CA ASP A 242 3.81 -12.63 -6.56
C ASP A 242 2.72 -11.63 -6.16
N MET A 243 3.09 -10.35 -6.01
CA MET A 243 2.18 -9.28 -5.61
C MET A 243 1.15 -8.90 -6.69
N LEU A 244 1.34 -9.28 -7.95
CA LEU A 244 0.32 -9.13 -9.00
C LEU A 244 -0.79 -10.19 -8.89
N GLY A 245 -0.63 -11.20 -8.02
CA GLY A 245 -1.64 -12.23 -7.76
C GLY A 245 -1.46 -13.52 -8.58
N TYR A 246 -0.30 -13.71 -9.22
CA TYR A 246 -0.01 -14.96 -9.95
C TYR A 246 0.46 -16.09 -9.03
N GLN A 247 0.89 -15.78 -7.79
CA GLN A 247 1.33 -16.78 -6.84
C GLN A 247 0.12 -17.40 -6.10
N MET A 248 0.12 -18.72 -5.98
CA MET A 248 -0.79 -19.44 -5.08
C MET A 248 -0.33 -19.28 -3.63
N GLN A 249 -1.25 -18.93 -2.74
CA GLN A 249 -0.99 -18.71 -1.32
C GLN A 249 -1.84 -19.67 -0.48
N GLU A 250 -1.19 -20.40 0.43
CA GLU A 250 -1.86 -21.25 1.43
C GLU A 250 -2.75 -20.40 2.36
N PRO A 251 -4.00 -20.82 2.69
CA PRO A 251 -4.61 -22.14 2.45
C PRO A 251 -5.47 -22.24 1.18
N GLY A 252 -5.25 -21.43 0.13
CA GLY A 252 -5.98 -21.55 -1.15
C GLY A 252 -6.43 -20.23 -1.78
N TYR A 253 -5.63 -19.15 -1.70
CA TYR A 253 -5.88 -17.90 -2.42
C TYR A 253 -5.00 -17.81 -3.67
N GLY A 254 -5.51 -17.24 -4.76
CA GLY A 254 -4.75 -17.03 -6.01
C GLY A 254 -5.17 -17.95 -7.15
N LEU A 255 -4.27 -18.23 -8.09
CA LEU A 255 -4.49 -19.16 -9.21
C LEU A 255 -4.51 -20.60 -8.70
N GLU A 256 -5.70 -21.10 -8.39
CA GLU A 256 -5.96 -22.53 -8.21
C GLU A 256 -6.48 -23.10 -9.53
N PHE A 257 -5.92 -24.23 -9.99
CA PHE A 257 -6.51 -24.97 -11.12
C PHE A 257 -7.83 -25.60 -10.65
N ASP A 258 -8.92 -24.87 -10.82
CA ASP A 258 -10.27 -25.32 -10.46
C ASP A 258 -10.71 -26.48 -11.38
N LEU A 259 -11.65 -27.29 -10.91
CA LEU A 259 -12.33 -28.38 -11.64
C LEU A 259 -13.03 -27.90 -12.92
N LEU A 260 -13.25 -26.60 -13.07
CA LEU A 260 -13.74 -25.97 -14.31
C LEU A 260 -12.64 -25.80 -15.39
N SER A 261 -11.37 -26.08 -15.08
CA SER A 261 -10.21 -25.91 -15.97
C SER A 261 -9.78 -27.20 -16.69
N ILE A 262 -10.57 -28.27 -16.61
CA ILE A 262 -10.32 -29.46 -17.43
C ILE A 262 -10.97 -29.26 -18.80
N MET A 263 -10.19 -28.80 -19.78
CA MET A 263 -10.19 -29.27 -21.18
C MET A 263 -9.02 -28.69 -21.96
#